data_AF-A0A960JH81-F1
#
_entry.id   AF-A0A960JH81-F1
#
_cell.length_a   1.000
_cell.length_b   1.000
_cell.length_c   1.000
_cell.angle_alpha   90.00
_cell.angle_beta   90.00
_cell.angle_gamma   90.00
#
_symmetry.space_group_name_H-M   'P 1'
#
loop_
_entity.id
_entity.type
_entity.pdbx_description
1 polymer ?
#
loop_
_entity_poly.entity_id
_entity_poly.type
_entity_poly.pdbx_seq_one_letter_code
_entity_poly.pdbx_strand_id
1 'polypeptide(L)'
;MTLSRYLNFNTIVLSLVGLLMIAKGLFNLILFRDYIFAGGISMLGAGFIIFGITNGFADPTPRGRLLFRIAIPALLIGGVLTLYSMRYYFMF
;
A
#
# COMPACT_ATOMS: atom_id res chain seq x y z
N MET A 1 -5.01 26.31 15.88
CA MET A 1 -4.23 25.05 15.94
C MET A 1 -5.07 24.02 16.68
N THR A 2 -5.79 23.14 15.97
CA THR A 2 -6.47 21.99 16.57
C THR A 2 -6.11 20.76 15.75
N LEU A 3 -5.15 20.00 16.29
CA LEU A 3 -4.56 18.80 15.69
C LEU A 3 -5.58 17.65 15.51
N SER A 4 -6.81 17.78 16.02
CA SER A 4 -7.81 16.70 16.07
C SER A 4 -8.67 16.53 14.81
N ARG A 5 -8.52 17.38 13.79
CA ARG A 5 -9.35 17.33 12.56
C ARG A 5 -8.73 16.59 11.37
N TYR A 6 -7.53 16.03 11.52
CA TYR A 6 -6.74 15.46 10.40
C TYR A 6 -6.63 13.93 10.37
N LEU A 7 -7.18 13.21 11.36
CA LEU A 7 -7.42 11.77 11.24
C LEU A 7 -8.77 11.56 10.56
N ASN A 8 -8.78 11.73 9.25
CA ASN A 8 -9.95 11.47 8.43
C ASN A 8 -10.24 9.95 8.48
N PHE A 9 -11.51 9.55 8.52
CA PHE A 9 -11.91 8.13 8.50
C PHE A 9 -11.20 7.36 7.36
N ASN A 10 -11.04 8.02 6.21
CA ASN A 10 -10.28 7.50 5.07
C ASN A 10 -8.82 7.17 5.41
N THR A 11 -8.12 8.01 6.17
CA THR A 11 -6.74 7.73 6.60
C THR A 11 -6.67 6.46 7.43
N ILE A 12 -7.62 6.26 8.35
CA ILE A 12 -7.68 5.09 9.21
C ILE A 12 -7.95 3.84 8.36
N VAL A 13 -8.96 3.88 7.50
CA VAL A 13 -9.33 2.75 6.63
C VAL A 13 -8.19 2.39 5.68
N LEU A 14 -7.59 3.36 4.99
CA LEU A 14 -6.50 3.11 4.04
C LEU A 14 -5.24 2.59 4.73
N SER A 15 -4.93 3.11 5.93
CA SER A 15 -3.79 2.61 6.71
C SER A 15 -4.03 1.18 7.20
N LEU A 16 -5.26 0.85 7.64
CA LEU A 16 -5.64 -0.50 8.03
C LEU A 16 -5.57 -1.47 6.85
N VAL A 17 -6.11 -1.09 5.69
CA VAL A 17 -5.99 -1.90 4.46
C VAL A 17 -4.53 -2.13 4.12
N GLY A 18 -3.69 -1.09 4.16
CA GLY A 18 -2.28 -1.24 3.87
C GLY A 18 -1.54 -2.13 4.86
N LEU A 19 -1.86 -2.06 6.15
CA LEU A 19 -1.33 -2.96 7.18
C LEU A 19 -1.75 -4.42 6.92
N LEU A 20 -3.01 -4.67 6.59
CA LEU A 20 -3.51 -6.01 6.27
C LEU A 20 -2.81 -6.57 5.02
N MET A 21 -2.55 -5.73 4.01
CA MET A 21 -1.80 -6.13 2.83
C MET A 21 -0.37 -6.51 3.20
N ILE A 22 0.35 -5.69 3.98
CA ILE A 22 1.71 -6.03 4.44
C ILE A 22 1.69 -7.34 5.25
N ALA A 23 0.73 -7.52 6.16
CA ALA A 23 0.59 -8.75 6.92
C ALA A 23 0.36 -9.97 6.01
N LYS A 24 -0.49 -9.84 4.98
CA LYS A 24 -0.71 -10.89 3.97
C LYS A 24 0.57 -11.15 3.15
N GLY A 25 1.31 -10.12 2.79
CA GLY A 25 2.59 -10.24 2.10
C GLY A 25 3.60 -11.05 2.93
N LEU A 26 3.79 -10.67 4.20
CA LEU A 26 4.66 -11.37 5.14
C LEU A 26 4.22 -12.81 5.38
N PHE A 27 2.92 -13.06 5.52
CA PHE A 27 2.38 -14.41 5.65
C PHE A 27 2.74 -15.29 4.44
N ASN A 28 2.61 -14.77 3.22
CA ASN A 28 2.98 -15.51 2.02
C ASN A 28 4.49 -15.71 1.88
N LEU A 29 5.28 -14.73 2.29
CA LEU A 29 6.72 -14.83 2.32
C LEU A 29 7.19 -15.97 3.24
N ILE A 30 6.60 -16.08 4.43
CA ILE A 30 7.01 -17.04 5.46
C ILE A 30 6.53 -18.45 5.12
N LEU A 31 5.27 -18.62 4.71
CA LEU A 31 4.67 -19.94 4.56
C LEU A 31 4.83 -20.55 3.16
N PHE A 32 4.76 -19.72 2.12
CA PHE A 32 4.77 -20.19 0.73
C PHE A 32 6.05 -19.83 -0.01
N ARG A 33 6.94 -19.03 0.62
CA ARG A 33 8.17 -18.49 0.00
C ARG A 33 7.88 -17.78 -1.32
N ASP A 34 6.70 -17.17 -1.42
CA ASP A 34 6.24 -16.52 -2.64
C ASP A 34 6.74 -15.08 -2.72
N TYR A 35 8.04 -14.93 -3.01
CA TYR A 35 8.76 -13.65 -2.90
C TYR A 35 8.17 -12.54 -3.78
N ILE A 36 7.75 -12.88 -5.01
CA ILE A 36 7.22 -11.90 -5.96
C ILE A 36 5.84 -11.42 -5.52
N PHE A 37 4.96 -12.35 -5.14
CA PHE A 37 3.64 -12.03 -4.62
C PHE A 37 3.72 -11.23 -3.32
N ALA A 38 4.55 -11.69 -2.39
CA ALA A 38 4.76 -11.04 -1.10
C ALA A 38 5.31 -9.63 -1.25
N GLY A 39 6.30 -9.45 -2.13
CA GLY A 39 6.87 -8.15 -2.47
C GLY A 39 5.83 -7.22 -3.08
N GLY A 40 5.06 -7.71 -4.06
CA GLY A 40 4.01 -6.95 -4.73
C GLY A 40 2.93 -6.45 -3.77
N ILE A 41 2.36 -7.35 -2.96
CA ILE A 41 1.33 -7.00 -1.98
C ILE A 41 1.87 -6.09 -0.87
N SER A 42 3.12 -6.29 -0.42
CA SER A 42 3.72 -5.43 0.61
C SER A 42 3.97 -4.01 0.09
N MET A 43 4.40 -3.88 -1.18
CA MET A 43 4.54 -2.58 -1.84
C MET A 43 3.19 -1.87 -2.02
N LEU A 44 2.13 -2.61 -2.40
CA LEU A 44 0.77 -2.08 -2.43
C LEU A 44 0.37 -1.57 -1.05
N GLY A 45 0.59 -2.37 -0.01
CA GLY A 45 0.25 -2.01 1.36
C GLY A 45 0.97 -0.75 1.85
N ALA A 46 2.26 -0.63 1.56
CA ALA A 46 3.03 0.60 1.83
C ALA A 46 2.45 1.81 1.07
N GLY A 47 2.10 1.63 -0.21
CA GLY A 47 1.43 2.65 -1.02
C GLY A 47 0.12 3.13 -0.40
N PHE A 48 -0.74 2.22 0.07
CA PHE A 48 -2.01 2.54 0.73
C PHE A 48 -1.84 3.26 2.07
N ILE A 49 -0.82 2.93 2.86
CA ILE A 49 -0.50 3.65 4.10
C ILE A 49 -0.10 5.09 3.78
N ILE A 50 0.81 5.30 2.82
CA ILE A 50 1.24 6.64 2.42
C ILE A 50 0.07 7.44 1.84
N PHE A 51 -0.79 6.79 1.07
CA PHE A 51 -2.01 7.39 0.51
C PHE A 51 -3.02 7.78 1.60
N GLY A 52 -3.16 6.97 2.64
CA GLY A 52 -3.95 7.28 3.83
C GLY A 52 -3.40 8.49 4.59
N ILE A 53 -2.09 8.54 4.84
CA ILE A 53 -1.43 9.63 5.58
C ILE A 53 -1.52 10.96 4.81
N THR A 54 -1.49 10.92 3.48
CA THR A 54 -1.68 12.09 2.61
C THR A 54 -3.16 12.45 2.37
N ASN A 55 -4.08 11.78 3.08
CA ASN A 55 -5.54 11.94 2.98
C ASN A 55 -6.03 11.87 1.53
N GLY A 56 -5.49 10.92 0.75
CA GLY A 56 -5.85 10.74 -0.65
C GLY A 56 -5.73 12.03 -1.45
N PHE A 57 -4.52 12.59 -1.53
CA PHE A 57 -4.18 13.80 -2.29
C PHE A 57 -4.60 15.15 -1.69
N ALA A 58 -5.37 15.17 -0.62
CA ALA A 58 -5.90 16.41 -0.06
C ALA A 58 -4.87 17.24 0.70
N ASP A 59 -3.66 16.72 0.95
CA ASP A 59 -2.58 17.44 1.62
C ASP A 59 -1.75 18.31 0.63
N PRO A 60 -1.90 19.66 0.64
CA PRO A 60 -1.18 20.55 -0.27
C PRO A 60 0.27 20.81 0.16
N THR A 61 0.70 20.30 1.32
CA THR A 61 2.04 20.55 1.84
C THR A 61 3.12 19.95 0.92
N PRO A 62 4.35 20.52 0.90
CA PRO A 62 5.46 19.93 0.15
C PRO A 62 5.76 18.47 0.53
N ARG A 63 5.53 18.12 1.81
CA ARG A 63 5.69 16.75 2.32
C ARG A 63 4.62 15.81 1.77
N GLY A 64 3.35 16.23 1.77
CA GLY A 64 2.25 15.46 1.18
C GLY A 64 2.49 15.16 -0.30
N ARG A 65 2.96 16.16 -1.08
CA ARG A 65 3.31 15.98 -2.49
C ARG A 65 4.49 15.04 -2.73
N LEU A 66 5.50 15.06 -1.86
CA LEU A 66 6.64 14.13 -1.93
C LEU A 66 6.21 12.70 -1.64
N LEU A 67 5.48 12.49 -0.54
CA LEU A 67 4.93 11.20 -0.16
C LEU A 67 4.05 10.62 -1.26
N PHE A 68 3.24 11.46 -1.90
CA PHE A 68 2.43 11.06 -3.03
C PHE A 68 3.25 10.57 -4.24
N ARG A 69 4.34 11.27 -4.59
CA ARG A 69 5.26 10.84 -5.66
C ARG A 69 5.94 9.50 -5.38
N ILE A 70 6.02 9.09 -4.12
CA ILE A 70 6.54 7.77 -3.70
C ILE A 70 5.41 6.73 -3.69
N ALA A 71 4.20 7.12 -3.28
CA ALA A 71 3.05 6.23 -3.21
C ALA A 71 2.63 5.71 -4.60
N ILE A 72 2.61 6.56 -5.64
CA ILE A 72 2.24 6.14 -7.00
C ILE A 72 3.12 4.99 -7.51
N PRO A 73 4.47 5.12 -7.57
CA PRO A 73 5.30 4.04 -8.08
C PRO A 73 5.22 2.80 -7.19
N ALA A 74 5.08 2.95 -5.87
CA ALA A 74 4.86 1.81 -4.97
C ALA A 74 3.56 1.04 -5.32
N LEU A 75 2.47 1.77 -5.58
CA LEU A 75 1.20 1.19 -6.00
C LEU A 75 1.28 0.53 -7.38
N LEU A 76 1.92 1.19 -8.35
CA LEU A 76 2.06 0.66 -9.71
C LEU A 76 2.96 -0.58 -9.74
N ILE A 77 4.15 -0.51 -9.16
CA ILE A 77 5.10 -1.63 -9.11
C ILE A 77 4.48 -2.78 -8.32
N GLY A 78 3.91 -2.48 -7.14
CA GLY A 78 3.24 -3.49 -6.31
C GLY A 78 2.08 -4.17 -7.04
N GLY A 79 1.26 -3.40 -7.76
CA GLY A 79 0.15 -3.91 -8.57
C GLY A 79 0.62 -4.81 -9.70
N VAL A 80 1.62 -4.37 -10.47
CA VAL A 80 2.20 -5.17 -11.58
C VAL A 80 2.79 -6.47 -11.08
N LEU A 81 3.58 -6.45 -9.99
CA LEU A 81 4.17 -7.65 -9.41
C LEU A 81 3.12 -8.63 -8.88
N THR A 82 2.09 -8.11 -8.22
CA THR A 82 0.99 -8.92 -7.69
C THR A 82 0.21 -9.57 -8.83
N LEU A 83 -0.17 -8.82 -9.86
CA LEU A 83 -0.90 -9.34 -11.03
C LEU A 83 -0.06 -10.34 -11.83
N TYR A 84 1.22 -10.05 -12.03
CA TYR A 84 2.15 -10.95 -12.70
C TYR A 84 2.25 -12.29 -11.97
N SER A 85 2.38 -12.24 -10.64
CA SER A 85 2.41 -13.44 -9.81
C SER A 85 1.06 -14.19 -9.83
N MET A 86 -0.07 -13.48 -9.77
CA MET A 86 -1.41 -14.06 -9.84
C MET A 86 -1.62 -14.89 -11.10
N ARG A 87 -1.06 -14.49 -12.25
CA ARG A 87 -1.15 -15.24 -13.51
C ARG A 87 -0.70 -16.70 -13.35
N TYR A 88 0.28 -16.97 -12.49
CA TYR A 88 0.80 -18.33 -12.28
C TYR A 88 -0.10 -19.21 -11.43
N TYR A 89 -1.00 -18.63 -10.63
CA TYR A 89 -1.96 -19.40 -9.82
C TYR A 89 -3.24 -19.74 -10.57
N PHE A 90 -3.61 -18.96 -11.60
CA PHE A 90 -4.84 -19.18 -12.38
C PHE A 90 -4.64 -20.03 -13.64
N MET A 91 -3.43 -20.56 -13.87
CA MET A 91 -3.12 -21.44 -15.01
C MET A 91 -3.29 -22.94 -14.72
N PHE A 92 -3.97 -23.30 -13.62
CA PHE A 92 -4.34 -24.67 -13.27
C PHE A 92 -5.86 -24.83 -13.23
#